data_AF-A0A9D2U379-F1
#
_entry.id   AF-A0A9D2U379-F1
#
_cell.length_a   1.000
_cell.length_b   1.000
_cell.length_c   1.000
_cell.angle_alpha   90.00
_cell.angle_beta   90.00
_cell.angle_gamma   90.00
#
_symmetry.space_group_name_H-M   'P 1'
#
loop_
_entity.id
_entity.type
_entity.pdbx_description
1 polymer ?
#
loop_
_entity_poly.entity_id
_entity_poly.type
_entity_poly.pdbx_seq_one_letter_code
_entity_poly.pdbx_strand_id
1 'polypeptide(L)'
;MRKVIYGIGLFLAVLFLGAGFFLSYQVADLREKMDLLQENSGQALQQVSMLDSSKDQELVFESYQEGNLLRNRYRITAYGPEQIILRQEEESTKADQEFLLKVEDGCITVYEKETGEVFEHTNIPLESLPQELQAEVLLGKTLEGNEELYSFLENYSS
;
A
#
# COMPACT_ATOMS: atom_id res chain seq x y z
N MET A 1 20.43 -48.63 69.92
CA MET A 1 20.94 -47.43 69.18
C MET A 1 21.04 -47.67 67.68
N ARG A 2 21.76 -48.70 67.18
CA ARG A 2 21.99 -48.91 65.73
C ARG A 2 20.71 -49.10 64.89
N LYS A 3 19.70 -49.83 65.38
CA LYS A 3 18.43 -50.06 64.65
C LYS A 3 17.60 -48.78 64.41
N VAL A 4 17.74 -47.76 65.26
CA VAL A 4 17.01 -46.48 65.14
C VAL A 4 17.61 -45.62 64.01
N ILE A 5 18.93 -45.70 63.81
CA ILE A 5 19.66 -44.96 62.77
C ILE A 5 19.26 -45.45 61.37
N TYR A 6 19.08 -46.77 61.19
CA TYR A 6 18.60 -47.33 59.92
C TYR A 6 17.15 -46.94 59.62
N GLY A 7 16.29 -46.80 60.64
CA GLY A 7 14.91 -46.33 60.47
C GLY A 7 14.84 -44.85 60.03
N ILE A 8 15.68 -43.99 60.62
CA ILE A 8 15.79 -42.57 60.23
C ILE A 8 16.27 -42.45 58.77
N GLY A 9 17.25 -43.26 58.35
CA GLY A 9 17.80 -43.22 56.99
C GLY A 9 16.78 -43.69 55.94
N LEU A 10 16.02 -44.75 56.23
CA LEU A 10 14.95 -45.23 55.35
C LEU A 10 13.86 -44.17 55.15
N PHE A 11 13.46 -43.49 56.23
CA PHE A 11 12.47 -42.44 56.18
C PHE A 11 12.94 -41.23 55.34
N LEU A 12 14.20 -40.82 55.51
CA LEU A 12 14.81 -39.75 54.73
C LEU A 12 14.86 -40.09 53.23
N ALA A 13 15.18 -41.34 52.88
CA ALA A 13 15.20 -41.80 51.49
C ALA A 13 13.81 -41.76 50.84
N VAL A 14 12.76 -42.19 51.56
CA VAL A 14 11.37 -42.13 51.06
C VAL A 14 10.90 -40.68 50.89
N LEU A 15 11.27 -39.78 51.81
CA LEU A 15 10.96 -38.36 51.72
C LEU A 15 11.62 -37.71 50.49
N PHE A 16 12.91 -37.99 50.26
CA PHE A 16 13.62 -37.49 49.07
C PHE A 16 13.02 -38.04 47.76
N LEU A 17 12.62 -39.31 47.72
CA LEU A 17 11.94 -39.89 46.56
C LEU A 17 10.57 -39.24 46.31
N GLY A 18 9.78 -39.02 47.36
CA GLY A 18 8.48 -38.34 47.26
C GLY A 18 8.61 -36.89 46.80
N ALA A 19 9.57 -36.14 47.35
CA ALA A 19 9.87 -34.78 46.92
C ALA A 19 10.36 -34.74 45.46
N GLY A 20 11.26 -35.64 45.06
CA GLY A 20 11.75 -35.74 43.69
C GLY A 20 10.63 -36.04 42.69
N PHE A 21 9.70 -36.94 43.04
CA PHE A 21 8.54 -37.24 42.20
C PHE A 21 7.59 -36.05 42.08
N PHE A 22 7.35 -35.33 43.18
CA PHE A 22 6.51 -34.13 43.18
C PHE A 22 7.09 -33.01 42.31
N LEU A 23 8.40 -32.75 42.40
CA LEU A 23 9.07 -31.78 41.54
C LEU A 23 9.00 -32.21 40.07
N SER A 24 9.21 -33.50 39.77
CA SER A 24 9.11 -34.02 38.41
C SER A 24 7.72 -33.83 37.81
N TYR A 25 6.66 -34.03 38.61
CA TYR A 25 5.29 -33.81 38.18
C TYR A 25 5.01 -32.33 37.85
N GLN A 26 5.47 -31.40 38.69
CA GLN A 26 5.35 -29.97 38.38
C GLN A 26 6.11 -29.61 37.10
N VAL A 27 7.33 -30.10 36.92
CA VAL A 27 8.12 -29.82 35.72
C VAL A 27 7.43 -30.37 34.46
N ALA A 28 6.78 -31.53 34.54
CA ALA A 28 6.03 -32.10 33.42
C ALA A 28 4.82 -31.22 33.03
N ASP A 29 4.02 -30.76 34.00
CA ASP A 29 2.88 -29.85 33.76
C ASP A 29 3.33 -28.50 33.18
N LEU A 30 4.43 -27.95 33.67
CA LEU A 30 5.00 -26.72 33.10
C LEU A 30 5.49 -26.93 31.66
N ARG A 31 6.08 -28.09 31.35
CA ARG A 31 6.57 -28.40 30.00
C ARG A 31 5.43 -28.52 29.01
N GLU A 32 4.34 -29.16 29.39
CA GLU A 32 3.13 -29.25 28.57
C GLU A 32 2.52 -27.87 28.29
N LYS A 33 2.44 -27.00 29.31
CA LYS A 33 2.01 -25.61 29.14
C LYS A 33 2.94 -24.81 28.23
N MET A 34 4.25 -25.02 28.33
CA MET A 34 5.23 -24.34 27.48
C MET A 34 5.09 -24.80 26.02
N ASP A 35 4.93 -26.09 25.77
CA ASP A 35 4.75 -26.66 24.43
C ASP A 35 3.46 -26.10 23.78
N LEU A 36 2.36 -26.05 24.54
CA LEU A 36 1.09 -25.42 24.09
C LEU A 36 1.24 -23.92 23.81
N LEU A 37 1.93 -23.17 24.67
CA LEU A 37 2.16 -21.74 24.47
C LEU A 37 3.05 -21.49 23.25
N GLN A 38 4.05 -22.34 23.02
CA GLN A 38 4.94 -22.23 21.88
C GLN A 38 4.22 -22.53 20.57
N GLU A 39 3.34 -23.54 20.56
CA GLU A 39 2.48 -23.84 19.40
C GLU A 39 1.53 -22.67 19.09
N ASN A 40 0.81 -22.18 20.10
CA ASN A 40 -0.10 -21.04 19.94
C ASN A 40 0.63 -19.77 19.51
N SER A 41 1.83 -19.52 20.05
CA SER A 41 2.68 -18.39 19.65
C SER A 41 3.17 -18.55 18.21
N GLY A 42 3.58 -19.77 17.81
CA GLY A 42 3.96 -20.06 16.43
C GLY A 42 2.81 -19.83 15.45
N GLN A 43 1.61 -20.28 15.80
CA GLN A 43 0.40 -20.01 15.02
C GLN A 43 0.05 -18.52 14.96
N ALA A 44 0.17 -17.80 16.08
CA ALA A 44 -0.07 -16.37 16.12
C ALA A 44 0.94 -15.58 15.27
N LEU A 45 2.23 -15.92 15.35
CA LEU A 45 3.27 -15.34 14.50
C LEU A 45 3.00 -15.62 13.02
N GLN A 46 2.57 -16.84 12.66
CA GLN A 46 2.22 -17.19 11.29
C GLN A 46 1.01 -16.39 10.78
N GLN A 47 -0.01 -16.21 11.61
CA GLN A 47 -1.17 -15.35 11.28
C GLN A 47 -0.74 -13.90 11.07
N VAL A 48 0.11 -13.35 11.93
CA VAL A 48 0.65 -11.99 11.80
C VAL A 48 1.51 -11.85 10.54
N SER A 49 2.34 -12.84 10.20
CA SER A 49 3.14 -12.82 8.95
C SER A 49 2.28 -12.88 7.69
N MET A 50 1.18 -13.64 7.67
CA MET A 50 0.23 -13.62 6.55
C MET A 50 -0.46 -12.25 6.40
N LEU A 51 -0.70 -11.59 7.53
CA LEU A 51 -1.37 -10.29 7.58
C LEU A 51 -0.44 -9.15 7.19
N ASP A 52 0.83 -9.19 7.59
CA ASP A 52 1.85 -8.20 7.20
C ASP A 52 2.15 -8.27 5.69
N SER A 53 2.12 -9.47 5.11
CA SER A 53 2.25 -9.70 3.66
C SER A 53 1.12 -9.05 2.84
N SER A 54 -0.07 -8.84 3.43
CA SER A 54 -1.20 -8.21 2.73
C SER A 54 -1.09 -6.69 2.60
N LYS A 55 -0.23 -6.04 3.40
CA LYS A 55 -0.13 -4.58 3.47
C LYS A 55 0.47 -3.96 2.20
N ASP A 56 1.23 -4.74 1.43
CA ASP A 56 1.84 -4.36 0.16
C ASP A 56 1.21 -5.05 -1.06
N GLN A 57 0.07 -5.72 -0.90
CA GLN A 57 -0.63 -6.33 -2.04
C GLN A 57 -1.32 -5.26 -2.89
N GLU A 58 -0.81 -5.08 -4.10
CA GLU A 58 -1.41 -4.27 -5.14
C GLU A 58 -2.60 -5.04 -5.74
N LEU A 59 -3.81 -4.55 -5.49
CA LEU A 59 -5.04 -5.13 -6.02
C LEU A 59 -5.39 -4.45 -7.33
N VAL A 60 -5.32 -5.19 -8.42
CA VAL A 60 -5.68 -4.69 -9.75
C VAL A 60 -7.09 -5.18 -10.09
N PHE A 61 -8.00 -4.26 -10.33
CA PHE A 61 -9.35 -4.56 -10.80
C PHE A 61 -9.50 -4.12 -12.26
N GLU A 62 -9.92 -5.03 -13.11
CA GLU A 62 -10.23 -4.76 -14.51
C GLU A 62 -11.75 -4.72 -14.67
N SER A 63 -12.28 -3.59 -15.14
CA SER A 63 -13.71 -3.42 -15.41
C SER A 63 -13.93 -3.02 -16.87
N TYR A 64 -15.02 -3.50 -17.45
CA TYR A 64 -15.45 -3.12 -18.80
C TYR A 64 -16.57 -2.10 -18.66
N GLN A 65 -16.30 -0.85 -19.06
CA GLN A 65 -17.32 0.19 -19.20
C GLN A 65 -17.31 0.69 -20.64
N GLU A 66 -18.49 0.69 -21.27
CA GLU A 66 -18.69 1.33 -22.57
C GLU A 66 -17.77 0.83 -23.70
N GLY A 67 -17.33 -0.44 -23.62
CA GLY A 67 -16.43 -1.06 -24.58
C GLY A 67 -14.94 -0.81 -24.34
N ASN A 68 -14.58 -0.03 -23.32
CA ASN A 68 -13.21 0.23 -22.90
C ASN A 68 -12.83 -0.59 -21.66
N LEU A 69 -11.59 -1.11 -21.67
CA LEU A 69 -10.97 -1.81 -20.53
C LEU A 69 -10.41 -0.78 -19.56
N LEU A 70 -11.07 -0.61 -18.42
CA LEU A 70 -10.61 0.25 -17.34
C LEU A 70 -9.85 -0.61 -16.31
N ARG A 71 -8.53 -0.44 -16.26
CA ARG A 71 -7.64 -1.11 -15.29
C ARG A 71 -7.36 -0.15 -14.14
N ASN A 72 -7.99 -0.38 -12.99
CA ASN A 72 -7.79 0.44 -11.80
C ASN A 72 -6.93 -0.31 -10.79
N ARG A 73 -5.90 0.35 -10.27
CA ARG A 73 -5.06 -0.19 -9.20
C ARG A 73 -5.54 0.33 -7.86
N TYR A 74 -5.57 -0.54 -6.85
CA TYR A 74 -5.97 -0.19 -5.50
C TYR A 74 -4.94 -0.73 -4.51
N ARG A 75 -4.65 0.09 -3.50
CA ARG A 75 -3.82 -0.30 -2.34
C ARG A 75 -4.69 -0.36 -1.09
N ILE A 76 -4.56 -1.43 -0.32
CA ILE A 76 -5.24 -1.56 0.97
C ILE A 76 -4.61 -0.56 1.95
N THR A 77 -5.39 0.41 2.42
CA THR A 77 -4.91 1.40 3.40
C THR A 77 -5.21 0.96 4.83
N ALA A 78 -6.31 0.23 5.04
CA ALA A 78 -6.66 -0.38 6.32
C ALA A 78 -7.60 -1.58 6.12
N TYR A 79 -7.59 -2.53 7.05
CA TYR A 79 -8.51 -3.66 7.06
C TYR A 79 -9.02 -3.93 8.48
N GLY A 80 -10.25 -4.43 8.57
CA GLY A 80 -10.90 -4.91 9.78
C GLY A 80 -11.75 -6.17 9.48
N PRO A 81 -12.36 -6.80 10.49
CA PRO A 81 -13.07 -8.06 10.31
C PRO A 81 -14.30 -7.96 9.38
N GLU A 82 -14.91 -6.78 9.25
CA GLU A 82 -16.10 -6.57 8.40
C GLU A 82 -15.90 -5.58 7.25
N GLN A 83 -14.77 -4.87 7.21
CA GLN A 83 -14.54 -3.84 6.21
C GLN A 83 -13.08 -3.72 5.79
N ILE A 84 -12.86 -3.40 4.52
CA ILE A 84 -11.56 -3.05 3.97
C ILE A 84 -11.63 -1.63 3.41
N ILE A 85 -10.60 -0.83 3.66
CA ILE A 85 -10.45 0.52 3.12
C ILE A 85 -9.41 0.46 2.03
N LEU A 86 -9.85 0.67 0.79
CA LEU A 86 -9.02 0.71 -0.41
C LEU A 86 -8.78 2.17 -0.80
N ARG A 87 -7.54 2.50 -1.14
CA ARG A 87 -7.19 3.74 -1.84
C ARG A 87 -6.98 3.38 -3.30
N GLN A 88 -7.71 4.06 -4.18
CA GLN A 88 -7.43 3.99 -5.60
C GLN A 88 -6.08 4.66 -5.85
N GLU A 89 -5.17 3.92 -6.45
CA GLU A 89 -4.01 4.49 -7.10
C GLU A 89 -4.48 4.75 -8.52
N GLU A 90 -4.78 6.01 -8.80
CA GLU A 90 -4.91 6.45 -10.17
C GLU A 90 -3.54 6.22 -10.83
N GLU A 91 -3.40 5.07 -11.50
CA GLU A 91 -2.72 5.11 -12.77
C GLU A 91 -3.52 6.10 -13.58
N SER A 92 -3.13 7.38 -13.50
CA SER A 92 -3.38 8.30 -14.59
C SER A 92 -3.03 7.49 -15.81
N THR A 93 -4.03 7.07 -16.56
CA THR A 93 -3.84 6.51 -17.89
C THR A 93 -3.22 7.65 -18.67
N LYS A 94 -1.88 7.77 -18.53
CA LYS A 94 -0.96 8.53 -19.34
C LYS A 94 -0.91 7.84 -20.70
N ALA A 95 -2.08 7.57 -21.27
CA ALA A 95 -2.19 7.20 -22.66
C ALA A 95 -2.04 8.51 -23.40
N ASP A 96 -0.80 8.93 -23.62
CA ASP A 96 -0.32 9.83 -24.68
C ASP A 96 -1.30 10.92 -25.14
N GLN A 97 -1.96 11.61 -24.22
CA GLN A 97 -2.81 12.75 -24.57
C GLN A 97 -1.89 13.92 -24.88
N GLU A 98 -1.58 14.10 -26.16
CA GLU A 98 -0.87 15.27 -26.63
C GLU A 98 -1.84 16.42 -26.90
N PHE A 99 -1.50 17.60 -26.41
CA PHE A 99 -2.26 18.82 -26.64
C PHE A 99 -1.51 19.73 -27.61
N LEU A 100 -2.23 20.44 -28.47
CA LEU A 100 -1.68 21.40 -29.42
C LEU A 100 -2.14 22.81 -29.04
N LEU A 101 -1.18 23.73 -28.89
CA LEU A 101 -1.48 25.13 -28.61
C LEU A 101 -1.61 25.91 -29.91
N LYS A 102 -2.70 26.66 -30.06
CA LYS A 102 -2.88 27.62 -31.15
C LYS A 102 -3.37 28.96 -30.60
N VAL A 103 -3.26 29.99 -31.42
CA VAL A 103 -3.71 31.34 -31.06
C VAL A 103 -5.00 31.63 -31.83
N GLU A 104 -6.08 31.88 -31.10
CA GLU A 104 -7.35 32.37 -31.63
C GLU A 104 -7.73 33.66 -30.88
N ASP A 105 -8.16 34.69 -31.61
CA ASP A 105 -8.55 35.98 -31.06
C ASP A 105 -7.51 36.63 -30.12
N GLY A 106 -6.23 36.34 -30.35
CA GLY A 106 -5.10 36.86 -29.55
C GLY A 106 -4.85 36.12 -28.24
N CYS A 107 -5.67 35.12 -27.91
CA CYS A 107 -5.51 34.25 -26.74
C CYS A 107 -5.13 32.83 -27.16
N ILE A 108 -4.59 32.06 -26.21
CA ILE A 108 -4.20 30.67 -26.46
C ILE A 108 -5.44 29.78 -26.37
N THR A 109 -5.67 28.95 -27.37
CA THR A 109 -6.67 27.88 -27.37
C THR A 109 -5.93 26.54 -27.38
N VAL A 110 -6.35 25.64 -26.48
CA VAL A 110 -5.79 24.29 -26.33
C VAL A 110 -6.65 23.33 -27.14
N TYR A 111 -6.01 22.55 -28.02
CA TYR A 111 -6.66 21.51 -28.80
C TYR A 111 -6.14 20.14 -28.36
N GLU A 112 -6.98 19.13 -28.39
CA GLU A 112 -6.53 17.74 -28.26
C GLU A 112 -5.95 17.30 -29.62
N LYS A 113 -4.71 16.80 -29.65
CA LYS A 113 -4.02 16.50 -30.91
C LYS A 113 -4.63 15.32 -31.66
N GLU A 114 -5.11 14.32 -30.92
CA GLU A 114 -5.70 13.09 -31.47
C GLU A 114 -7.02 13.37 -32.20
N THR A 115 -7.91 14.14 -31.58
CA THR A 115 -9.25 14.43 -32.10
C THR A 115 -9.30 15.71 -32.92
N GLY A 116 -8.35 16.64 -32.68
CA GLY A 116 -8.34 17.97 -33.26
C GLY A 116 -9.44 18.89 -32.71
N GLU A 117 -10.15 18.45 -31.68
CA GLU A 117 -11.21 19.23 -31.04
C GLU A 117 -10.64 20.26 -30.08
N VAL A 118 -11.37 21.35 -29.88
CA VAL A 118 -11.02 22.35 -28.86
C VAL A 118 -11.21 21.71 -27.50
N PHE A 119 -10.12 21.59 -26.75
CA PHE A 119 -10.15 21.13 -25.39
C PHE A 119 -10.60 22.26 -24.46
N GLU A 120 -9.94 23.41 -24.54
CA GLU A 120 -10.26 24.56 -23.71
C GLU A 120 -9.83 25.89 -24.36
N HIS A 121 -10.69 26.90 -24.24
CA HIS A 121 -10.34 28.28 -24.55
C HIS A 121 -9.75 28.95 -23.31
N THR A 122 -8.51 29.42 -23.41
CA THR A 122 -7.84 30.09 -22.29
C THR A 122 -7.93 31.61 -22.44
N ASN A 123 -7.89 32.33 -21.33
CA ASN A 123 -7.79 33.79 -21.32
C ASN A 123 -6.33 34.27 -21.30
N ILE A 124 -5.38 33.42 -21.72
CA ILE A 124 -3.95 33.74 -21.70
C ILE A 124 -3.59 34.42 -23.03
N PRO A 125 -3.27 35.72 -23.04
CA PRO A 125 -2.90 36.41 -24.27
C PRO A 125 -1.52 35.96 -24.74
N LEU A 126 -1.31 35.83 -26.06
CA LEU A 126 0.00 35.42 -26.60
C LEU A 126 1.14 36.34 -26.12
N GLU A 127 0.84 37.63 -25.97
CA GLU A 127 1.80 38.65 -25.55
C GLU A 127 2.29 38.49 -24.11
N SER A 128 1.56 37.75 -23.24
CA SER A 128 2.01 37.49 -21.86
C SER A 128 3.07 36.39 -21.78
N LEU A 129 3.21 35.58 -22.83
CA LEU A 129 4.23 34.54 -22.87
C LEU A 129 5.63 35.12 -23.14
N PRO A 130 6.70 34.46 -22.67
CA PRO A 130 8.06 34.74 -23.10
C PRO A 130 8.22 34.67 -24.63
N GLN A 131 9.07 35.53 -25.20
CA GLN A 131 9.27 35.65 -26.66
C GLN A 131 9.64 34.32 -27.33
N GLU A 132 10.38 33.46 -26.64
CA GLU A 132 10.72 32.11 -27.10
C GLU A 132 9.47 31.22 -27.21
N LEU A 133 8.63 31.21 -26.18
CA LEU A 133 7.37 30.44 -26.17
C LEU A 133 6.35 30.98 -27.16
N GLN A 134 6.31 32.29 -27.38
CA GLN A 134 5.47 32.88 -28.44
C GLN A 134 5.81 32.30 -29.81
N ALA A 135 7.11 32.23 -30.12
CA ALA A 135 7.56 31.64 -31.39
C ALA A 135 7.24 30.14 -31.47
N GLU A 136 7.42 29.39 -30.38
CA GLU A 136 7.08 27.97 -30.33
C GLU A 136 5.59 27.71 -30.53
N VAL A 137 4.71 28.47 -29.87
CA VAL A 137 3.26 28.34 -30.03
C VAL A 137 2.86 28.67 -31.47
N LEU A 138 3.44 29.70 -32.08
CA LEU A 138 3.21 30.02 -33.49
C LEU A 138 3.72 28.94 -34.47
N LEU A 139 4.75 28.17 -34.07
CA LEU A 139 5.26 27.01 -34.81
C LEU A 139 4.44 25.74 -34.58
N GLY A 140 3.45 25.76 -33.69
CA GLY A 140 2.60 24.61 -33.37
C GLY A 140 3.15 23.76 -32.21
N LYS A 141 3.52 24.41 -31.10
CA LYS A 141 3.95 23.72 -29.88
C LYS A 141 2.90 22.71 -29.41
N THR A 142 3.37 21.50 -29.10
CA THR A 142 2.59 20.45 -28.45
C THR A 142 3.04 20.25 -27.02
N LEU A 143 2.13 19.85 -26.14
CA LEU A 143 2.38 19.49 -24.74
C LEU A 143 2.01 18.02 -24.52
N GLU A 144 2.83 17.30 -23.76
CA GLU A 144 2.65 15.88 -23.50
C GLU A 144 1.92 15.68 -22.17
N GLY A 145 0.66 15.24 -22.27
CA GLY A 145 -0.15 14.88 -21.13
C GLY A 145 -0.72 16.07 -20.34
N ASN A 146 -1.60 15.73 -19.41
CA ASN A 146 -2.32 16.70 -18.60
C ASN A 146 -1.41 17.48 -17.64
N GLU A 147 -0.34 16.86 -17.13
CA GLU A 147 0.58 17.48 -16.15
C GLU A 147 1.30 18.70 -16.75
N GLU A 148 1.84 18.56 -17.97
CA GLU A 148 2.52 19.65 -18.66
C GLU A 148 1.54 20.75 -19.07
N LEU A 149 0.34 20.37 -19.54
CA LEU A 149 -0.73 21.32 -19.84
C LEU A 149 -1.13 22.14 -18.61
N TYR A 150 -1.47 21.49 -17.50
CA TYR A 150 -1.91 22.21 -16.29
C TYR A 150 -0.79 23.06 -15.70
N SER A 151 0.45 22.58 -15.70
CA SER A 151 1.61 23.39 -15.29
C SER A 151 1.77 24.63 -16.17
N PHE A 152 1.62 24.49 -17.49
CA PHE A 152 1.65 25.63 -18.41
C PHE A 152 0.53 26.62 -18.10
N LEU A 153 -0.71 26.14 -17.96
CA LEU A 153 -1.85 27.00 -17.66
C LEU A 153 -1.69 27.72 -16.32
N GLU A 154 -1.23 27.03 -15.27
CA GLU A 154 -1.02 27.65 -13.95
C GLU A 154 0.04 28.76 -13.98
N ASN A 155 1.12 28.56 -14.73
CA ASN A 155 2.21 29.55 -14.81
C ASN A 155 1.80 30.84 -15.52
N TYR A 156 0.82 30.79 -16.42
CA TYR A 156 0.45 31.93 -17.29
C TYR A 156 -1.02 32.38 -17.14
N SER A 157 -1.83 31.66 -16.36
CA SER A 157 -3.15 32.08 -15.90
C SER A 157 -2.97 33.07 -14.75
N SER A 158 -2.97 34.36 -15.08
CA SER A 158 -2.91 35.48 -14.13
C SER A 158 -4.21 36.28 -14.13
#